data_AF-A0A6J6E4V8-F1
#
_entry.id   AF-A0A6J6E4V8-F1
#
_cell.length_a   1.000
_cell.length_b   1.000
_cell.length_c   1.000
_cell.angle_alpha   90.00
_cell.angle_beta   90.00
_cell.angle_gamma   90.00
#
_symmetry.space_group_name_H-M   'P 1'
#
loop_
_entity.id
_entity.type
_entity.pdbx_description
1 polymer ?
#
loop_
_entity_poly.entity_id
_entity_poly.type
_entity_poly.pdbx_seq_one_letter_code
_entity_poly.pdbx_strand_id
1 'polypeptide(L)'
;MFKVSVLNELTEQKVSEILEIVTEASETDGARPFSEHVELHLRSGGDRRIIHLIAQNENQKIVGYGHLDTTDLVAGPSGELVVHPDFRLNGIATEIIYEIKKLIKGQPLRLWSHGDIPHAQEFAKKLGFDSVRNVIQMRRSLFSPIEPFIIPSNYKLKQFDPREDIDKFLNLNKACFVDLPDQSSWTRKDVELRVSENWFSAKGFVLLINSNEEVIGFCWTKVHGQDHAHKEDDGHQHLDHGHDPIGEIYVLGVHPQEHKKGLGKALTLWGLNHLRRSGLDSAMLYVDSNNQKAIKLYEDLGFGFWGLDRLYRSFT
;
A
#
# COMPACT_ATOMS: atom_id res chain seq x y z
N MET A 1 22.28 -17.89 17.86
CA MET A 1 22.69 -16.47 17.95
C MET A 1 22.41 -15.80 16.60
N PHE A 2 22.11 -14.50 16.57
CA PHE A 2 21.88 -13.75 15.33
C PHE A 2 22.70 -12.46 15.32
N LYS A 3 22.93 -11.90 14.13
CA LYS A 3 23.63 -10.63 13.92
C LYS A 3 22.80 -9.73 13.01
N VAL A 4 22.57 -8.48 13.43
CA VAL A 4 21.96 -7.46 12.59
C VAL A 4 23.05 -6.69 11.84
N SER A 5 22.85 -6.48 10.54
CA SER A 5 23.72 -5.68 9.67
C SER A 5 22.90 -4.57 9.01
N VAL A 6 23.53 -3.42 8.83
CA VAL A 6 22.95 -2.24 8.19
C VAL A 6 23.54 -2.09 6.80
N LEU A 7 22.69 -1.99 5.78
CA LEU A 7 23.08 -1.91 4.38
C LEU A 7 22.33 -0.76 3.70
N ASN A 8 22.97 -0.13 2.70
CA ASN A 8 22.30 0.86 1.85
C ASN A 8 21.81 0.25 0.53
N GLU A 9 22.26 -0.96 0.20
CA GLU A 9 21.94 -1.67 -1.03
C GLU A 9 21.82 -3.17 -0.74
N LEU A 10 20.99 -3.85 -1.53
CA LEU A 10 20.77 -5.30 -1.46
C LEU A 10 21.22 -5.96 -2.76
N THR A 11 21.79 -7.15 -2.66
CA THR A 11 22.03 -8.02 -3.81
C THR A 11 20.73 -8.75 -4.18
N GLU A 12 20.59 -9.17 -5.44
CA GLU A 12 19.43 -9.95 -5.91
C GLU A 12 19.16 -11.19 -5.03
N GLN A 13 20.22 -11.89 -4.61
CA GLN A 13 20.11 -13.02 -3.69
C GLN A 13 19.45 -12.64 -2.35
N LYS A 14 19.87 -11.52 -1.75
CA LYS A 14 19.29 -11.05 -0.48
C LYS A 14 17.83 -10.63 -0.66
N VAL A 15 17.50 -10.00 -1.79
CA VAL A 15 16.12 -9.65 -2.12
C VAL A 15 15.26 -10.91 -2.21
N SER A 16 15.74 -11.97 -2.89
CA SER A 16 15.05 -13.26 -2.96
C SER A 16 14.80 -13.86 -1.58
N GLU A 17 15.83 -13.97 -0.74
CA GLU A 17 15.71 -14.50 0.63
C GLU A 17 14.74 -13.67 1.50
N ILE A 18 14.70 -12.34 1.33
CA ILE A 18 13.75 -11.48 2.03
C ILE A 18 12.31 -11.74 1.54
N LEU A 19 12.10 -11.89 0.24
CA LEU A 19 10.78 -12.17 -0.33
C LEU A 19 10.23 -13.55 0.08
N GLU A 20 11.12 -14.53 0.29
CA GLU A 20 10.74 -15.83 0.89
C GLU A 20 10.18 -15.63 2.32
N ILE A 21 10.88 -14.86 3.16
CA ILE A 21 10.40 -14.53 4.52
C ILE A 21 9.06 -13.79 4.48
N VAL A 22 8.89 -12.87 3.53
CA VAL A 22 7.62 -12.14 3.33
C VAL A 22 6.49 -13.11 3.02
N THR A 23 6.74 -14.10 2.17
CA THR A 23 5.76 -15.11 1.79
C THR A 23 5.36 -15.97 2.99
N GLU A 24 6.34 -16.57 3.67
CA GLU A 24 6.08 -17.42 4.84
C GLU A 24 5.39 -16.66 5.99
N ALA A 25 5.79 -15.41 6.24
CA ALA A 25 5.13 -14.55 7.23
C ALA A 25 3.69 -14.23 6.82
N SER A 26 3.45 -13.96 5.53
CA SER A 26 2.11 -13.67 5.02
C SER A 26 1.16 -14.86 5.19
N GLU A 27 1.65 -16.08 4.91
CA GLU A 27 0.89 -17.31 5.10
C GLU A 27 0.56 -17.56 6.58
N THR A 28 1.53 -17.32 7.45
CA THR A 28 1.36 -17.52 8.90
C THR A 28 0.41 -16.50 9.52
N ASP A 29 0.52 -15.24 9.10
CA ASP A 29 -0.17 -14.11 9.75
C ASP A 29 -1.50 -13.74 9.07
N GLY A 30 -1.74 -14.22 7.85
CA GLY A 30 -2.90 -13.84 7.04
C GLY A 30 -2.85 -12.39 6.52
N ALA A 31 -1.69 -11.73 6.62
CA ALA A 31 -1.47 -10.36 6.15
C ALA A 31 -0.03 -10.18 5.66
N ARG A 32 0.15 -9.40 4.59
CA ARG A 32 1.50 -9.06 4.11
C ARG A 32 2.21 -8.16 5.11
N PRO A 33 3.47 -8.43 5.45
CA PRO A 33 4.23 -7.63 6.43
C PRO A 33 4.68 -6.27 5.89
N PHE A 34 4.61 -6.05 4.57
CA PHE A 34 5.07 -4.84 3.92
C PHE A 34 4.00 -4.18 3.06
N SER A 35 4.05 -2.85 2.99
CA SER A 35 3.32 -2.05 2.02
C SER A 35 3.83 -2.32 0.60
N GLU A 36 2.97 -2.08 -0.40
CA GLU A 36 3.36 -2.20 -1.81
C GLU A 36 4.59 -1.34 -2.12
N HIS A 37 4.66 -0.13 -1.55
CA HIS A 37 5.80 0.76 -1.76
C HIS A 37 7.13 0.10 -1.35
N VAL A 38 7.16 -0.53 -0.17
CA VAL A 38 8.35 -1.26 0.31
C VAL A 38 8.68 -2.45 -0.59
N GLU A 39 7.67 -3.24 -0.99
CA GLU A 39 7.90 -4.38 -1.89
C GLU A 39 8.41 -3.97 -3.29
N LEU A 40 7.88 -2.87 -3.86
CA LEU A 40 8.35 -2.34 -5.14
C LEU A 40 9.81 -1.88 -5.04
N HIS A 41 10.18 -1.20 -3.96
CA HIS A 41 11.55 -0.77 -3.74
C HIS A 41 12.51 -1.93 -3.46
N LEU A 42 12.04 -2.99 -2.80
CA LEU A 42 12.81 -4.23 -2.63
C LEU A 42 13.14 -4.88 -3.98
N ARG A 43 12.17 -4.95 -4.91
CA ARG A 43 12.34 -5.61 -6.22
C ARG A 43 13.15 -4.79 -7.22
N SER A 44 12.84 -3.50 -7.34
CA SER A 44 13.37 -2.66 -8.42
C SER A 44 14.58 -1.83 -8.03
N GLY A 45 14.95 -1.81 -6.75
CA GLY A 45 15.85 -0.81 -6.20
C GLY A 45 15.20 0.59 -6.21
N GLY A 46 15.75 1.52 -5.44
CA GLY A 46 15.21 2.88 -5.34
C GLY A 46 16.30 3.94 -5.22
N ASP A 47 16.02 5.14 -5.73
CA ASP A 47 16.93 6.30 -5.58
C ASP A 47 16.74 7.00 -4.22
N ARG A 48 15.73 6.58 -3.45
CA ARG A 48 15.48 7.08 -2.10
C ARG A 48 16.53 6.51 -1.16
N ARG A 49 16.92 7.31 -0.15
CA ARG A 49 17.82 6.87 0.93
C ARG A 49 17.06 5.89 1.84
N ILE A 50 16.93 4.66 1.37
CA ILE A 50 16.41 3.54 2.13
C ILE A 50 17.58 2.87 2.83
N ILE A 51 17.38 2.53 4.10
CA ILE A 51 18.34 1.78 4.89
C ILE A 51 17.74 0.41 5.19
N HIS A 52 18.51 -0.63 4.88
CA HIS A 52 18.12 -2.02 5.05
C HIS A 52 18.78 -2.58 6.30
N LEU A 53 18.00 -3.24 7.15
CA LEU A 53 18.50 -3.98 8.31
C LEU A 53 18.25 -5.46 8.09
N ILE A 54 19.32 -6.25 8.09
CA ILE A 54 19.25 -7.71 7.89
C ILE A 54 19.71 -8.40 9.16
N ALA A 55 18.85 -9.25 9.73
CA ALA A 55 19.20 -10.18 10.78
C ALA A 55 19.56 -11.55 10.17
N GLN A 56 20.79 -12.00 10.38
CA GLN A 56 21.27 -13.32 9.95
C GLN A 56 21.54 -14.23 11.15
N ASN A 57 21.24 -15.51 11.00
CA ASN A 57 21.63 -16.53 11.98
C ASN A 57 23.10 -16.97 11.78
N GLU A 58 23.55 -17.93 12.59
CA GLU A 58 24.93 -18.47 12.56
C GLU A 58 25.31 -19.07 11.18
N ASN A 59 24.33 -19.58 10.43
CA ASN A 59 24.53 -20.16 9.10
C ASN A 59 24.41 -19.12 7.97
N GLN A 60 24.42 -17.82 8.29
CA GLN A 60 24.24 -16.72 7.34
C GLN A 60 22.87 -16.66 6.65
N LYS A 61 21.88 -17.48 7.06
CA LYS A 61 20.50 -17.38 6.56
C LYS A 61 19.86 -16.10 7.10
N ILE A 62 19.18 -15.33 6.24
CA ILE A 62 18.36 -14.21 6.69
C ILE A 62 17.15 -14.75 7.46
N VAL A 63 16.94 -14.21 8.66
CA VAL A 63 15.84 -14.60 9.58
C VAL A 63 14.97 -13.41 9.99
N GLY A 64 15.35 -12.20 9.59
CA GLY A 64 14.56 -11.00 9.77
C GLY A 64 15.07 -9.86 8.92
N TYR A 65 14.17 -8.95 8.57
CA TYR A 65 14.46 -7.80 7.72
C TYR A 65 13.71 -6.57 8.21
N GLY A 66 14.37 -5.41 8.17
CA GLY A 66 13.79 -4.10 8.44
C GLY A 66 14.07 -3.14 7.28
N HIS A 67 13.03 -2.45 6.84
CA HIS A 67 13.09 -1.34 5.89
C HIS A 67 12.98 -0.03 6.68
N LEU A 68 13.88 0.92 6.44
CA LEU A 68 13.86 2.25 7.05
C LEU A 68 13.92 3.34 5.97
N ASP A 69 12.84 4.12 5.88
CA ASP A 69 12.77 5.35 5.09
C ASP A 69 13.03 6.56 5.98
N THR A 70 13.99 7.41 5.58
CA THR A 70 14.35 8.65 6.30
C THR A 70 14.04 9.93 5.50
N THR A 71 13.28 9.83 4.42
CA THR A 71 13.05 10.92 3.47
C THR A 71 12.00 11.93 3.92
N ASP A 72 11.06 11.54 4.80
CA ASP A 72 10.09 12.46 5.39
C ASP A 72 10.72 13.26 6.54
N LEU A 73 11.19 14.47 6.22
CA LEU A 73 11.83 15.37 7.18
C LEU A 73 10.84 16.04 8.15
N VAL A 74 9.53 15.97 7.88
CA VAL A 74 8.49 16.63 8.69
C VAL A 74 7.94 15.66 9.72
N ALA A 75 7.47 14.50 9.28
CA ALA A 75 6.94 13.49 10.19
C ALA A 75 8.08 12.68 10.85
N GLY A 76 9.24 12.57 10.20
CA GLY A 76 10.42 11.81 10.65
C GLY A 76 10.64 10.49 9.89
N PRO A 77 11.52 9.60 10.39
CA PRO A 77 11.74 8.29 9.80
C PRO A 77 10.54 7.33 9.95
N SER A 78 10.30 6.50 8.92
CA SER A 78 9.27 5.46 8.88
C SER A 78 9.90 4.10 8.60
N GLY A 79 9.46 3.07 9.30
CA GLY A 79 9.95 1.72 9.10
C GLY A 79 8.87 0.66 9.05
N GLU A 80 9.22 -0.45 8.42
CA GLU A 80 8.44 -1.68 8.38
C GLU A 80 9.42 -2.83 8.61
N LEU A 81 9.01 -3.92 9.27
CA LEU A 81 9.90 -5.06 9.50
C LEU A 81 9.14 -6.39 9.52
N VAL A 82 9.88 -7.45 9.23
CA VAL A 82 9.39 -8.83 9.32
C VAL A 82 10.44 -9.70 10.01
N VAL A 83 9.96 -10.68 10.78
CA VAL A 83 10.78 -11.78 11.31
C VAL A 83 10.17 -13.08 10.83
N HIS A 84 11.01 -13.95 10.29
CA HIS A 84 10.63 -15.29 9.84
C HIS A 84 9.87 -16.02 10.97
N PRO A 85 8.70 -16.62 10.68
CA PRO A 85 7.83 -17.23 11.69
C PRO A 85 8.55 -18.11 12.71
N ASP A 86 9.37 -19.05 12.24
CA ASP A 86 10.13 -20.00 13.07
C ASP A 86 11.19 -19.36 13.99
N PHE A 87 11.58 -18.12 13.72
CA PHE A 87 12.61 -17.41 14.48
C PHE A 87 12.03 -16.31 15.39
N ARG A 88 10.70 -16.17 15.46
CA ARG A 88 10.04 -15.19 16.33
C ARG A 88 10.30 -15.45 17.81
N LEU A 89 10.05 -14.43 18.63
CA LEU A 89 10.26 -14.45 20.09
C LEU A 89 11.72 -14.67 20.55
N ASN A 90 12.70 -14.62 19.64
CA ASN A 90 14.13 -14.71 19.95
C ASN A 90 14.83 -13.33 20.05
N GLY A 91 14.09 -12.22 20.11
CA GLY A 91 14.65 -10.86 20.24
C GLY A 91 15.12 -10.21 18.93
N ILE A 92 14.97 -10.88 17.78
CA ILE A 92 15.40 -10.36 16.46
C ILE A 92 14.75 -9.02 16.13
N ALA A 93 13.41 -8.92 16.23
CA ALA A 93 12.69 -7.68 15.96
C ALA A 93 13.16 -6.55 16.89
N THR A 94 13.40 -6.86 18.18
CA THR A 94 13.90 -5.88 19.15
C THR A 94 15.26 -5.32 18.73
N GLU A 95 16.17 -6.19 18.30
CA GLU A 95 17.51 -5.75 17.85
C GLU A 95 17.43 -4.92 16.56
N ILE A 96 16.57 -5.30 15.61
CA ILE A 96 16.33 -4.50 14.40
C ILE A 96 15.85 -3.09 14.79
N ILE A 97 14.85 -2.97 15.68
CA ILE A 97 14.37 -1.67 16.15
C ILE A 97 15.47 -0.90 16.90
N TYR A 98 16.29 -1.59 17.69
CA TYR A 98 17.40 -0.97 18.41
C TYR A 98 18.43 -0.35 17.46
N GLU A 99 18.82 -1.07 16.40
CA GLU A 99 19.71 -0.56 15.36
C GLU A 99 19.07 0.60 14.58
N ILE A 100 17.77 0.52 14.25
CA ILE A 100 17.05 1.67 13.65
C ILE A 100 17.12 2.90 14.56
N LYS A 101 16.86 2.75 15.87
CA LYS A 101 16.89 3.86 16.83
C LYS A 101 18.28 4.51 16.90
N LYS A 102 19.37 3.73 16.79
CA LYS A 102 20.74 4.27 16.71
C LYS A 102 20.94 5.11 15.44
N LEU A 103 20.49 4.60 14.28
CA LEU A 103 20.66 5.26 12.99
C LEU A 103 19.95 6.62 12.93
N ILE A 104 18.76 6.71 13.51
CA ILE A 104 17.94 7.93 13.48
C ILE A 104 18.28 8.95 14.57
N LYS A 105 19.24 8.63 15.45
CA LYS A 105 19.80 9.54 16.48
C LYS A 105 18.76 10.19 17.39
N GLY A 106 17.79 9.40 17.86
CA GLY A 106 16.76 9.86 18.80
C GLY A 106 15.59 10.62 18.15
N GLN A 107 15.48 10.63 16.82
CA GLN A 107 14.25 11.08 16.17
C GLN A 107 13.08 10.12 16.50
N PRO A 108 11.84 10.62 16.60
CA PRO A 108 10.64 9.78 16.67
C PRO A 108 10.57 8.81 15.50
N LEU A 109 10.50 7.50 15.78
CA LEU A 109 10.33 6.47 14.76
C LEU A 109 8.84 6.22 14.54
N ARG A 110 8.43 6.15 13.27
CA ARG A 110 7.12 5.61 12.89
C ARG A 110 7.27 4.17 12.39
N LEU A 111 6.34 3.30 12.76
CA LEU A 111 6.32 1.90 12.33
C LEU A 111 4.94 1.53 11.78
N TRP A 112 4.89 1.07 10.53
CA TRP A 112 3.67 0.48 9.99
C TRP A 112 3.56 -0.98 10.42
N SER A 113 2.33 -1.38 10.74
CA SER A 113 1.93 -2.75 11.06
C SER A 113 0.67 -3.07 10.28
N HIS A 114 0.73 -4.07 9.42
CA HIS A 114 -0.37 -4.45 8.54
C HIS A 114 -1.19 -5.60 9.14
N GLY A 115 -2.51 -5.57 8.96
CA GLY A 115 -3.43 -6.62 9.40
C GLY A 115 -3.78 -6.67 10.89
N ASP A 116 -3.36 -5.68 11.69
CA ASP A 116 -3.68 -5.53 13.12
C ASP A 116 -3.39 -6.76 14.01
N ILE A 117 -2.28 -7.46 13.74
CA ILE A 117 -1.94 -8.73 14.40
C ILE A 117 -1.64 -8.49 15.89
N PRO A 118 -2.26 -9.24 16.84
CA PRO A 118 -2.10 -9.02 18.28
C PRO A 118 -0.64 -9.01 18.75
N HIS A 119 0.21 -9.90 18.20
CA HIS A 119 1.63 -9.95 18.55
C HIS A 119 2.39 -8.68 18.17
N ALA A 120 2.05 -8.05 17.04
CA ALA A 120 2.64 -6.77 16.63
C ALA A 120 2.18 -5.63 17.55
N GLN A 121 0.90 -5.63 17.97
CA GLN A 121 0.37 -4.66 18.93
C GLN A 121 1.10 -4.74 20.29
N GLU A 122 1.25 -5.96 20.83
CA GLU A 122 1.96 -6.18 22.08
C GLU A 122 3.44 -5.79 21.98
N PHE A 123 4.08 -6.11 20.86
CA PHE A 123 5.48 -5.76 20.60
C PHE A 123 5.68 -4.24 20.55
N ALA A 124 4.84 -3.53 19.80
CA ALA A 124 4.88 -2.06 19.73
C ALA A 124 4.70 -1.43 21.11
N LYS A 125 3.71 -1.89 21.89
CA LYS A 125 3.46 -1.42 23.26
C LYS A 125 4.65 -1.68 24.19
N LYS A 126 5.26 -2.87 24.13
CA LYS A 126 6.46 -3.22 24.93
C LYS A 126 7.66 -2.31 24.62
N LEU A 127 7.76 -1.80 23.40
CA LEU A 127 8.82 -0.88 22.98
C LEU A 127 8.48 0.61 23.18
N GLY A 128 7.34 0.92 23.81
CA GLY A 128 6.92 2.29 24.10
C GLY A 128 6.39 3.06 22.90
N PHE A 129 5.79 2.37 21.92
CA PHE A 129 5.11 3.00 20.81
C PHE A 129 3.60 3.09 21.06
N ASP A 130 2.99 4.18 20.60
CA ASP A 130 1.52 4.32 20.56
C ASP A 130 0.99 4.33 19.13
N SER A 131 -0.23 3.85 18.95
CA SER A 131 -0.96 3.90 17.69
C SER A 131 -1.39 5.34 17.41
N VAL A 132 -0.89 5.96 16.35
CA VAL A 132 -1.15 7.38 16.02
C VAL A 132 -2.02 7.58 14.78
N ARG A 133 -2.12 6.57 13.92
CA ARG A 133 -3.00 6.59 12.73
C ARG A 133 -3.41 5.16 12.41
N ASN A 134 -4.66 4.97 12.02
CA ASN A 134 -5.17 3.66 11.61
C ASN A 134 -5.80 3.78 10.22
N VAL A 135 -5.58 2.77 9.38
CA VAL A 135 -6.12 2.69 8.02
C VAL A 135 -7.00 1.45 7.94
N ILE A 136 -8.29 1.67 7.66
CA ILE A 136 -9.28 0.61 7.56
C ILE A 136 -9.26 0.07 6.14
N GLN A 137 -9.11 -1.25 6.00
CA GLN A 137 -9.48 -1.94 4.76
C GLN A 137 -10.98 -2.22 4.80
N MET A 138 -11.68 -1.79 3.75
CA MET A 138 -13.09 -2.12 3.55
C MET A 138 -13.25 -2.98 2.30
N ARG A 139 -14.23 -3.90 2.30
CA ARG A 139 -14.53 -4.78 1.16
C ARG A 139 -16.03 -4.82 0.84
N ARG A 140 -16.36 -5.11 -0.42
CA ARG A 140 -17.73 -5.43 -0.87
C ARG A 140 -17.74 -6.49 -1.96
N SER A 141 -18.84 -7.23 -2.06
CA SER A 141 -19.12 -8.07 -3.22
C SER A 141 -19.49 -7.21 -4.44
N LEU A 142 -19.02 -7.63 -5.62
CA LEU A 142 -19.40 -7.05 -6.91
C LEU A 142 -20.63 -7.75 -7.54
N PHE A 143 -21.08 -8.88 -6.98
CA PHE A 143 -22.36 -9.50 -7.33
C PHE A 143 -23.55 -8.73 -6.76
N SER A 144 -23.37 -8.07 -5.61
CA SER A 144 -24.38 -7.19 -5.04
C SER A 144 -24.72 -6.04 -6.00
N PRO A 145 -25.97 -5.55 -6.01
CA PRO A 145 -26.36 -4.42 -6.84
C PRO A 145 -25.38 -3.24 -6.73
N ILE A 146 -24.99 -2.70 -7.88
CA ILE A 146 -24.15 -1.51 -7.98
C ILE A 146 -24.94 -0.48 -8.76
N GLU A 147 -25.17 0.68 -8.17
CA GLU A 147 -25.80 1.80 -8.85
C GLU A 147 -25.02 2.17 -10.13
N PRO A 148 -25.70 2.60 -11.20
CA PRO A 148 -25.02 3.22 -12.33
C PRO A 148 -24.28 4.48 -11.88
N PHE A 149 -23.06 4.70 -12.40
CA PHE A 149 -22.39 5.97 -12.21
C PHE A 149 -22.97 7.02 -13.15
N ILE A 150 -23.21 8.24 -12.65
CA ILE A 150 -23.65 9.39 -13.45
C ILE A 150 -22.63 10.48 -13.26
N ILE A 151 -22.02 10.93 -14.36
CA ILE A 151 -21.14 12.09 -14.38
C ILE A 151 -21.99 13.29 -14.81
N PRO A 152 -22.04 14.39 -14.02
CA PRO A 152 -22.80 15.57 -14.40
C PRO A 152 -22.28 16.14 -15.72
N SER A 153 -23.16 16.76 -16.51
CA SER A 153 -22.86 17.17 -17.91
C SER A 153 -21.73 18.19 -18.06
N ASN A 154 -21.39 18.92 -17.00
CA ASN A 154 -20.28 19.86 -16.96
C ASN A 154 -18.92 19.19 -16.65
N TYR A 155 -18.88 17.87 -16.56
CA TYR A 155 -17.66 17.08 -16.40
C TYR A 155 -17.58 15.98 -17.47
N LYS A 156 -16.36 15.55 -17.76
CA LYS A 156 -16.09 14.42 -18.66
C LYS A 156 -15.02 13.50 -18.07
N LEU A 157 -15.12 12.21 -18.39
CA LEU A 157 -14.07 11.24 -18.07
C LEU A 157 -13.10 11.13 -19.25
N LYS A 158 -11.80 11.15 -18.94
CA LYS A 158 -10.71 10.84 -19.86
C LYS A 158 -9.98 9.61 -19.31
N GLN A 159 -9.64 8.66 -20.17
CA GLN A 159 -8.70 7.60 -19.78
C GLN A 159 -7.32 8.21 -19.52
N PHE A 160 -6.63 7.75 -18.48
CA PHE A 160 -5.27 8.17 -18.19
C PHE A 160 -4.31 7.70 -19.29
N ASP A 161 -3.51 8.63 -19.81
CA ASP A 161 -2.37 8.32 -20.68
C ASP A 161 -1.07 8.49 -19.90
N PRO A 162 -0.32 7.40 -19.62
CA PRO A 162 0.95 7.48 -18.91
C PRO A 162 2.01 8.37 -19.58
N ARG A 163 1.90 8.63 -20.89
CA ARG A 163 2.85 9.48 -21.61
C ARG A 163 2.58 10.97 -21.38
N GLU A 164 1.32 11.35 -21.16
CA GLU A 164 0.90 12.76 -21.14
C GLU A 164 0.38 13.25 -19.80
N ASP A 165 -0.16 12.36 -18.97
CA ASP A 165 -1.00 12.75 -17.84
C ASP A 165 -0.36 12.60 -16.47
N ILE A 166 0.87 12.05 -16.36
CA ILE A 166 1.56 11.86 -15.08
C ILE A 166 1.64 13.16 -14.27
N ASP A 167 2.08 14.27 -14.88
CA ASP A 167 2.24 15.53 -14.15
C ASP A 167 0.88 16.13 -13.73
N LYS A 168 -0.16 15.97 -14.56
CA LYS A 168 -1.52 16.44 -14.23
C LYS A 168 -2.08 15.65 -13.04
N PHE A 169 -1.90 14.33 -13.06
CA PHE A 169 -2.27 13.46 -11.96
C PHE A 169 -1.51 13.84 -10.68
N LEU A 170 -0.18 13.99 -10.74
CA LEU A 170 0.62 14.34 -9.57
C LEU A 170 0.23 15.68 -8.94
N ASN A 171 -0.02 16.71 -9.77
CA ASN A 171 -0.47 18.01 -9.29
C ASN A 171 -1.81 17.91 -8.55
N LEU A 172 -2.77 17.16 -9.10
CA LEU A 172 -4.05 16.93 -8.44
C LEU A 172 -3.91 16.04 -7.19
N ASN A 173 -3.13 14.97 -7.25
CA ASN A 173 -2.87 14.05 -6.14
C ASN A 173 -2.32 14.79 -4.92
N LYS A 174 -1.35 15.70 -5.14
CA LYS A 174 -0.82 16.58 -4.10
C LYS A 174 -1.91 17.47 -3.48
N ALA A 175 -2.79 18.05 -4.29
CA ALA A 175 -3.89 18.89 -3.81
C ALA A 175 -4.97 18.11 -3.05
N CYS A 176 -5.24 16.85 -3.43
CA CYS A 176 -6.22 15.99 -2.78
C CYS A 176 -5.75 15.45 -1.42
N PHE A 177 -4.44 15.25 -1.24
CA PHE A 177 -3.88 14.49 -0.12
C PHE A 177 -2.86 15.30 0.71
N VAL A 178 -3.03 16.62 0.80
CA VAL A 178 -2.12 17.53 1.51
C VAL A 178 -1.79 17.08 2.94
N ASP A 179 -2.76 16.47 3.64
CA ASP A 179 -2.60 15.98 5.01
C ASP A 179 -2.06 14.53 5.10
N LEU A 180 -1.79 13.89 3.97
CA LEU A 180 -1.27 12.51 3.87
C LEU A 180 0.08 12.52 3.13
N PRO A 181 1.21 12.69 3.84
CA PRO A 181 2.54 12.72 3.23
C PRO A 181 2.85 11.51 2.37
N ASP A 182 2.44 10.30 2.80
CA ASP A 182 2.66 9.04 2.06
C ASP A 182 2.03 9.03 0.66
N GLN A 183 1.02 9.88 0.41
CA GLN A 183 0.35 10.02 -0.88
C GLN A 183 0.74 11.31 -1.60
N SER A 184 0.73 12.46 -0.92
CA SER A 184 1.00 13.76 -1.54
C SER A 184 2.45 13.97 -1.99
N SER A 185 3.39 13.17 -1.48
CA SER A 185 4.81 13.25 -1.82
C SER A 185 5.23 12.39 -3.01
N TRP A 186 4.28 11.75 -3.71
CA TRP A 186 4.60 10.95 -4.90
C TRP A 186 5.32 11.78 -5.95
N THR A 187 6.40 11.21 -6.47
CA THR A 187 7.19 11.75 -7.57
C THR A 187 6.77 11.12 -8.89
N ARG A 188 7.25 11.68 -10.00
CA ARG A 188 7.13 11.07 -11.33
C ARG A 188 7.63 9.63 -11.35
N LYS A 189 8.79 9.35 -10.74
CA LYS A 189 9.36 8.01 -10.65
C LYS A 189 8.45 7.05 -9.87
N ASP A 190 7.82 7.52 -8.79
CA ASP A 190 6.88 6.71 -8.00
C ASP A 190 5.66 6.27 -8.83
N VAL A 191 5.19 7.14 -9.73
CA VAL A 191 4.09 6.83 -10.66
C VAL A 191 4.58 5.93 -11.79
N GLU A 192 5.74 6.20 -12.38
CA GLU A 192 6.33 5.39 -13.45
C GLU A 192 6.59 3.95 -13.00
N LEU A 193 7.08 3.75 -11.78
CA LEU A 193 7.22 2.40 -11.18
C LEU A 193 5.88 1.68 -11.14
N ARG A 194 4.82 2.31 -10.63
CA ARG A 194 3.47 1.71 -10.55
C ARG A 194 2.86 1.45 -11.92
N VAL A 195 3.09 2.33 -12.89
CA VAL A 195 2.65 2.16 -14.28
C VAL A 195 3.40 1.00 -14.96
N SER A 196 4.63 0.69 -14.52
CA SER A 196 5.42 -0.42 -15.07
C SER A 196 5.07 -1.79 -14.49
N GLU A 197 4.27 -1.84 -13.42
CA GLU A 197 3.84 -3.11 -12.82
C GLU A 197 2.87 -3.88 -13.72
N ASN A 198 2.92 -5.21 -13.65
CA ASN A 198 2.07 -6.09 -14.46
C ASN A 198 0.57 -5.89 -14.22
N TRP A 199 0.19 -5.46 -13.01
CA TRP A 199 -1.20 -5.18 -12.66
C TRP A 199 -1.72 -3.86 -13.26
N PHE A 200 -0.84 -2.98 -13.76
CA PHE A 200 -1.26 -1.70 -14.30
C PHE A 200 -2.13 -1.87 -15.55
N SER A 201 -3.28 -1.22 -15.56
CA SER A 201 -4.13 -1.13 -16.73
C SER A 201 -4.60 0.30 -16.92
N ALA A 202 -4.25 0.89 -18.07
CA ALA A 202 -4.72 2.22 -18.43
C ALA A 202 -6.25 2.30 -18.41
N LYS A 203 -6.96 1.20 -18.75
CA LYS A 203 -8.44 1.11 -18.70
C LYS A 203 -9.02 1.27 -17.28
N GLY A 204 -8.25 0.89 -16.26
CA GLY A 204 -8.59 1.01 -14.85
C GLY A 204 -8.27 2.37 -14.24
N PHE A 205 -7.82 3.34 -15.03
CA PHE A 205 -7.43 4.65 -14.50
C PHE A 205 -8.04 5.79 -15.32
N VAL A 206 -8.97 6.53 -14.70
CA VAL A 206 -9.62 7.70 -15.32
C VAL A 206 -9.33 9.00 -14.58
N LEU A 207 -9.31 10.07 -15.36
CA LEU A 207 -9.31 11.45 -14.93
C LEU A 207 -10.69 12.07 -15.16
N LEU A 208 -11.13 12.91 -14.24
CA LEU A 208 -12.34 13.71 -14.32
C LEU A 208 -11.96 15.15 -14.66
N ILE A 209 -12.46 15.63 -15.79
CA ILE A 209 -12.15 16.95 -16.34
C ILE A 209 -13.38 17.85 -16.24
N ASN A 210 -13.20 19.10 -15.81
CA ASN A 210 -14.28 20.09 -15.73
C ASN A 210 -14.48 20.84 -17.08
N SER A 211 -15.42 21.79 -17.10
CA SER A 211 -15.71 22.63 -18.28
C SER A 211 -14.57 23.55 -18.72
N ASN A 212 -13.57 23.77 -17.87
CA ASN A 212 -12.38 24.57 -18.16
C ASN A 212 -11.21 23.72 -18.65
N GLU A 213 -11.43 22.44 -18.96
CA GLU A 213 -10.39 21.48 -19.36
C GLU A 213 -9.35 21.16 -18.25
N GLU A 214 -9.71 21.40 -16.98
CA GLU A 214 -8.85 21.11 -15.82
C GLU A 214 -9.16 19.72 -15.25
N VAL A 215 -8.10 18.99 -14.88
CA VAL A 215 -8.22 17.70 -14.19
C VAL A 215 -8.55 17.96 -12.72
N ILE A 216 -9.77 17.59 -12.30
CA ILE A 216 -10.30 17.89 -10.95
C ILE A 216 -10.63 16.66 -10.11
N GLY A 217 -10.50 15.46 -10.68
CA GLY A 217 -10.70 14.22 -9.95
C GLY A 217 -10.08 13.06 -10.70
N PHE A 218 -9.96 11.91 -10.05
CA PHE A 218 -9.51 10.69 -10.67
C PHE A 218 -9.97 9.46 -9.87
N CYS A 219 -10.03 8.32 -10.56
CA CYS A 219 -10.16 7.00 -9.96
C CYS A 219 -9.18 6.06 -10.65
N TRP A 220 -8.24 5.53 -9.88
CA TRP A 220 -7.31 4.49 -10.30
C TRP A 220 -7.71 3.19 -9.59
N THR A 221 -7.98 2.15 -10.35
CA THR A 221 -8.27 0.80 -9.85
C THR A 221 -7.09 -0.14 -10.07
N LYS A 222 -6.91 -1.10 -9.18
CA LYS A 222 -5.91 -2.17 -9.25
C LYS A 222 -6.60 -3.54 -9.18
N VAL A 223 -6.00 -4.57 -9.77
CA VAL A 223 -6.43 -5.97 -9.63
C VAL A 223 -5.30 -6.74 -8.96
N HIS A 224 -5.63 -7.47 -7.89
CA HIS A 224 -4.70 -8.36 -7.18
C HIS A 224 -4.94 -9.82 -7.57
N GLY A 225 -3.89 -10.65 -7.55
CA GLY A 225 -4.01 -12.11 -7.71
C GLY A 225 -4.24 -12.60 -9.14
N GLN A 226 -4.01 -11.76 -10.16
CA GLN A 226 -4.20 -12.14 -11.57
C GLN A 226 -2.94 -12.76 -12.22
N ASP A 227 -1.80 -12.71 -11.53
CA ASP A 227 -0.47 -13.00 -12.09
C ASP A 227 -0.13 -14.51 -12.25
N HIS A 228 -1.05 -15.42 -11.91
CA HIS A 228 -0.80 -16.87 -11.96
C HIS A 228 -1.78 -17.67 -12.84
N ALA A 229 -2.58 -17.03 -13.68
CA ALA A 229 -3.34 -17.74 -14.72
C ALA A 229 -2.40 -18.16 -15.88
N HIS A 230 -1.49 -19.10 -15.64
CA HIS A 230 -0.73 -19.77 -16.69
C HIS A 230 -1.72 -20.57 -17.57
N LYS A 231 -1.74 -20.27 -18.87
CA LYS A 231 -2.50 -21.04 -19.87
C LYS A 231 -1.76 -22.30 -20.35
N GLU A 232 -0.52 -22.52 -19.89
CA GLU A 232 0.29 -23.67 -20.27
C GLU A 232 0.97 -24.24 -19.02
N ASP A 233 0.86 -25.55 -18.85
CA ASP A 233 1.39 -26.34 -17.74
C ASP A 233 2.90 -26.57 -17.97
N ASP A 234 3.73 -25.70 -17.40
CA ASP A 234 5.19 -25.67 -17.55
C ASP A 234 5.93 -26.57 -16.53
N GLY A 235 5.22 -27.44 -15.80
CA GLY A 235 5.81 -28.52 -15.00
C GLY A 235 6.64 -28.07 -13.79
N HIS A 236 6.64 -26.78 -13.50
CA HIS A 236 7.22 -26.19 -12.29
C HIS A 236 6.11 -25.98 -11.26
N GLN A 237 6.32 -26.44 -10.02
CA GLN A 237 5.44 -26.12 -8.89
C GLN A 237 5.54 -24.62 -8.59
N HIS A 238 4.71 -23.83 -9.26
CA HIS A 238 4.52 -22.44 -8.92
C HIS A 238 3.64 -22.35 -7.67
N LEU A 239 4.11 -21.58 -6.69
CA LEU A 239 3.52 -21.42 -5.36
C LEU A 239 2.11 -20.84 -5.50
N ASP A 240 1.14 -21.74 -5.36
CA ASP A 240 -0.29 -21.51 -5.50
C ASP A 240 -0.80 -20.71 -4.29
N HIS A 241 -1.10 -19.43 -4.49
CA HIS A 241 -1.93 -18.66 -3.57
C HIS A 241 -3.26 -18.37 -4.26
N GLY A 242 -4.11 -19.40 -4.32
CA GLY A 242 -5.49 -19.35 -4.77
C GLY A 242 -6.37 -18.46 -3.87
N HIS A 243 -6.18 -17.15 -3.94
CA HIS A 243 -7.23 -16.19 -3.59
C HIS A 243 -7.87 -15.72 -4.88
N ASP A 244 -9.20 -15.77 -4.94
CA ASP A 244 -9.96 -15.22 -6.07
C ASP A 244 -9.51 -13.77 -6.31
N PRO A 245 -9.24 -13.39 -7.57
CA PRO A 245 -8.74 -12.07 -7.88
C PRO A 245 -9.70 -11.01 -7.35
N ILE A 246 -9.12 -10.01 -6.67
CA ILE A 246 -9.86 -8.95 -6.00
C ILE A 246 -9.50 -7.61 -6.60
N GLY A 247 -10.52 -6.81 -6.89
CA GLY A 247 -10.34 -5.44 -7.36
C GLY A 247 -10.08 -4.49 -6.20
N GLU A 248 -9.38 -3.39 -6.45
CA GLU A 248 -9.16 -2.33 -5.49
C GLU A 248 -9.49 -0.98 -6.11
N ILE A 249 -10.19 -0.11 -5.36
CA ILE A 249 -10.18 1.33 -5.62
C ILE A 249 -8.88 1.88 -5.05
N TYR A 250 -7.81 1.77 -5.84
CA TYR A 250 -6.42 1.96 -5.43
C TYR A 250 -6.13 3.39 -4.98
N VAL A 251 -6.44 4.38 -5.84
CA VAL A 251 -6.40 5.79 -5.45
C VAL A 251 -7.60 6.51 -6.03
N LEU A 252 -8.31 7.25 -5.18
CA LEU A 252 -9.43 8.10 -5.56
C LEU A 252 -9.26 9.48 -4.96
N GLY A 253 -9.27 10.49 -5.82
CA GLY A 253 -9.09 11.89 -5.42
C GLY A 253 -10.11 12.78 -6.12
N VAL A 254 -10.62 13.77 -5.40
CA VAL A 254 -11.38 14.90 -5.95
C VAL A 254 -10.78 16.17 -5.38
N HIS A 255 -10.56 17.16 -6.23
CA HIS A 255 -10.02 18.45 -5.84
C HIS A 255 -10.87 19.05 -4.71
N PRO A 256 -10.28 19.58 -3.62
CA PRO A 256 -11.05 20.09 -2.47
C PRO A 256 -12.15 21.10 -2.81
N GLN A 257 -11.93 21.95 -3.81
CA GLN A 257 -12.92 22.94 -4.27
C GLN A 257 -14.12 22.31 -5.01
N GLU A 258 -14.01 21.05 -5.42
CA GLU A 258 -15.04 20.27 -6.11
C GLU A 258 -15.77 19.29 -5.17
N HIS A 259 -15.48 19.32 -3.86
CA HIS A 259 -16.15 18.49 -2.87
C HIS A 259 -17.63 18.82 -2.71
N LYS A 260 -18.40 17.87 -2.14
CA LYS A 260 -19.85 17.99 -1.91
C LYS A 260 -20.72 18.09 -3.17
N LYS A 261 -20.15 17.86 -4.37
CA LYS A 261 -20.88 17.80 -5.65
C LYS A 261 -21.21 16.37 -6.10
N GLY A 262 -21.04 15.38 -5.23
CA GLY A 262 -21.29 13.95 -5.54
C GLY A 262 -20.21 13.26 -6.39
N LEU A 263 -19.13 13.96 -6.77
CA LEU A 263 -18.10 13.44 -7.68
C LEU A 263 -17.32 12.26 -7.10
N GLY A 264 -17.05 12.25 -5.79
CA GLY A 264 -16.41 11.12 -5.13
C GLY A 264 -17.24 9.84 -5.27
N LYS A 265 -18.55 9.91 -4.98
CA LYS A 265 -19.50 8.81 -5.18
C LYS A 265 -19.52 8.35 -6.65
N ALA A 266 -19.59 9.29 -7.58
CA ALA A 266 -19.63 8.97 -9.01
C ALA A 266 -18.36 8.24 -9.49
N LEU A 267 -17.19 8.68 -9.03
CA LEU A 267 -15.90 8.03 -9.33
C LEU A 267 -15.77 6.65 -8.67
N THR A 268 -16.22 6.49 -7.43
CA THR A 268 -16.25 5.17 -6.78
C THR A 268 -17.17 4.20 -7.54
N LEU A 269 -18.36 4.65 -7.93
CA LEU A 269 -19.29 3.85 -8.73
C LEU A 269 -18.71 3.50 -10.11
N TRP A 270 -17.98 4.42 -10.75
CA TRP A 270 -17.26 4.14 -11.99
C TRP A 270 -16.25 3.00 -11.78
N GLY A 271 -15.41 3.09 -10.74
CA GLY A 271 -14.40 2.07 -10.44
C GLY A 271 -15.02 0.70 -10.12
N LEU A 272 -16.10 0.67 -9.33
CA LEU A 272 -16.84 -0.56 -9.04
C LEU A 272 -17.46 -1.20 -10.28
N ASN A 273 -18.04 -0.39 -11.17
CA ASN A 273 -18.59 -0.87 -12.44
C ASN A 273 -17.48 -1.36 -13.38
N HIS A 274 -16.32 -0.70 -13.39
CA HIS A 274 -15.14 -1.13 -14.13
C HIS A 274 -14.67 -2.50 -13.65
N LEU A 275 -14.40 -2.65 -12.35
CA LEU A 275 -13.94 -3.91 -11.74
C LEU A 275 -14.92 -5.07 -11.97
N ARG A 276 -16.23 -4.82 -11.85
CA ARG A 276 -17.26 -5.83 -12.14
C ARG A 276 -17.23 -6.27 -13.61
N ARG A 277 -17.09 -5.33 -14.55
CA ARG A 277 -16.99 -5.66 -15.99
C ARG A 277 -15.71 -6.41 -16.34
N SER A 278 -14.68 -6.27 -15.51
CA SER A 278 -13.43 -7.03 -15.60
C SER A 278 -13.55 -8.46 -15.02
N GLY A 279 -14.74 -8.87 -14.57
CA GLY A 279 -15.02 -10.24 -14.14
C GLY A 279 -14.63 -10.54 -12.70
N LEU A 280 -14.48 -9.51 -11.85
CA LEU A 280 -14.09 -9.66 -10.45
C LEU A 280 -15.31 -9.80 -9.54
N ASP A 281 -15.16 -10.60 -8.49
CA ASP A 281 -16.24 -10.98 -7.57
C ASP A 281 -16.33 -10.04 -6.36
N SER A 282 -15.23 -9.38 -6.03
CA SER A 282 -15.12 -8.48 -4.90
C SER A 282 -14.23 -7.28 -5.18
N ALA A 283 -14.47 -6.21 -4.43
CA ALA A 283 -13.66 -5.00 -4.44
C ALA A 283 -13.26 -4.61 -3.02
N MET A 284 -12.07 -4.05 -2.88
CA MET A 284 -11.53 -3.49 -1.64
C MET A 284 -11.15 -2.02 -1.80
N LEU A 285 -10.94 -1.34 -0.68
CA LEU A 285 -10.30 -0.03 -0.59
C LEU A 285 -9.67 0.15 0.79
N TYR A 286 -8.77 1.13 0.90
CA TYR A 286 -8.21 1.58 2.16
C TYR A 286 -8.66 3.02 2.47
N VAL A 287 -9.01 3.29 3.72
CA VAL A 287 -9.45 4.61 4.17
C VAL A 287 -8.93 4.92 5.57
N ASP A 288 -8.47 6.15 5.80
CA ASP A 288 -8.04 6.59 7.13
C ASP A 288 -9.22 6.55 8.11
N SER A 289 -9.02 6.01 9.32
CA SER A 289 -10.07 5.87 10.33
C SER A 289 -10.67 7.21 10.76
N ASN A 290 -9.96 8.33 10.58
CA ASN A 290 -10.47 9.65 10.90
C ASN A 290 -11.34 10.25 9.77
N ASN A 291 -11.33 9.64 8.57
CA ASN A 291 -12.12 10.12 7.44
C ASN A 291 -13.55 9.56 7.47
N GLN A 292 -14.31 9.96 8.49
CA GLN A 292 -15.68 9.51 8.75
C GLN A 292 -16.62 9.78 7.56
N LYS A 293 -16.38 10.84 6.78
CA LYS A 293 -17.16 11.15 5.58
C LYS A 293 -16.95 10.13 4.46
N ALA A 294 -15.69 9.74 4.21
CA ALA A 294 -15.39 8.72 3.20
C ALA A 294 -15.86 7.34 3.65
N ILE A 295 -15.66 6.98 4.93
CA ILE A 295 -16.18 5.74 5.51
C ILE A 295 -17.69 5.65 5.29
N LYS A 296 -18.44 6.69 5.68
CA LYS A 296 -19.90 6.70 5.50
C LYS A 296 -20.32 6.56 4.03
N LEU A 297 -19.62 7.25 3.11
CA LEU A 297 -19.84 7.09 1.68
C LEU A 297 -19.63 5.65 1.22
N TYR A 298 -18.56 5.00 1.67
CA TYR A 298 -18.25 3.62 1.27
C TYR A 298 -19.25 2.62 1.87
N GLU A 299 -19.66 2.80 3.13
CA GLU A 299 -20.74 2.03 3.75
C GLU A 299 -22.05 2.15 2.96
N ASP A 300 -22.43 3.36 2.55
CA ASP A 300 -23.63 3.60 1.74
C ASP A 300 -23.52 2.95 0.34
N LEU A 301 -22.30 2.70 -0.14
CA LEU A 301 -22.02 1.96 -1.37
C LEU A 301 -21.89 0.44 -1.14
N GLY A 302 -22.14 -0.03 0.08
CA GLY A 302 -22.16 -1.45 0.45
C GLY A 302 -20.79 -2.03 0.79
N PHE A 303 -19.79 -1.20 1.09
CA PHE A 303 -18.55 -1.65 1.70
C PHE A 303 -18.74 -1.91 3.20
N GLY A 304 -18.13 -2.98 3.69
CA GLY A 304 -18.04 -3.29 5.12
C GLY A 304 -16.59 -3.31 5.59
N PHE A 305 -16.38 -3.21 6.90
CA PHE A 305 -15.07 -3.38 7.53
C PHE A 305 -14.49 -4.77 7.22
N TRP A 306 -13.19 -4.83 6.92
CA TRP A 306 -12.49 -6.09 6.71
C TRP A 306 -11.23 -6.21 7.57
N GLY A 307 -10.42 -5.15 7.64
CA GLY A 307 -9.13 -5.20 8.34
C GLY A 307 -8.63 -3.80 8.71
N LEU A 308 -7.51 -3.77 9.41
CA LEU A 308 -6.92 -2.55 9.93
C LEU A 308 -5.39 -2.61 9.83
N ASP A 309 -4.80 -1.53 9.34
CA ASP A 309 -3.37 -1.28 9.41
C ASP A 309 -3.14 -0.15 10.42
N ARG A 310 -2.04 -0.23 11.17
CA ARG A 310 -1.70 0.73 12.22
C ARG A 310 -0.34 1.35 11.97
N LEU A 311 -0.29 2.66 12.13
CA LEU A 311 0.93 3.41 12.25
C LEU A 311 1.20 3.66 13.73
N TYR A 312 2.29 3.09 14.22
CA TYR A 312 2.82 3.30 15.54
C TYR A 312 3.87 4.41 15.52
N ARG A 313 4.01 5.14 16.64
CA ARG A 313 5.05 6.17 16.79
C ARG A 313 5.71 6.10 18.17
N SER A 314 7.03 6.24 18.21
CA SER A 314 7.76 6.45 19.47
C SER A 314 7.77 7.94 19.82
N PHE A 315 7.56 8.26 21.10
CA PHE A 315 7.59 9.64 21.62
C PHE A 315 8.86 9.97 22.41
N THR A 316 9.76 9.00 22.51
CA THR A 316 11.06 9.05 23.19
C THR A 316 12.13 8.44 22.30
#